data_AF-A0A257TTB6-F1
#
_entry.id   AF-A0A257TTB6-F1
#
_cell.length_a   1.000
_cell.length_b   1.000
_cell.length_c   1.000
_cell.angle_alpha   90.00
_cell.angle_beta   90.00
_cell.angle_gamma   90.00
#
_symmetry.space_group_name_H-M   'P 1'
#
loop_
_entity.id
_entity.type
_entity.pdbx_description
1 polymer ?
#
loop_
_entity_poly.entity_id
_entity_poly.type
_entity_poly.pdbx_seq_one_letter_code
_entity_poly.pdbx_strand_id
1 'polypeptide(L)'
;MRRFSIVAVLFVISGVAFGQTSQFIQWAKTHRGNALYTRFGIHNGNRVAISFRNNGSISGTNANDARGYWPFPATEDSYIGDVTPLIGIQLPVRDYTGDGRPDTLHSVTISPGPRNGQSAKVDPITGLFQGFEPEQGYVNLSQDTVAMSQIPGTWPPVWGDHPDWVDPATGKALWDGYFGKGVFNADQESYFVMDDAQDNSVQQRTNGLFHPDSTDTTRNGMGLVVAVRGLQWSQIQAQDVIFWLYDITNVGTTNYDKADFGIIIGGCVGAYANNGDYTPCKDNLAYFDLNNNLTYTWQADDNLYARGFIPLTQVLPDVRTNIGYAGYAYLESPGNPYDGIDNNNSSVDPNAPVFSSGDFTYNSSTKSYAATRTLSRSNVGTNPNWPANKIVLISLVPKEITAGTQTPFQVIAYERKVVDLDTLLKSSTDTVTVYSQGVPYKIYDGETLTEIPNNGYDDNLNGLIDESHDLHYERIFKDNSGNVIKDELRPLAYIDYLTGNGIDNTMVDEARDSGPGHLVTSWVPDYTQ
;
A
#
# COMPACT_ATOMS: atom_id res chain seq x y z
N MET A 1 18.29 0.61 -53.00
CA MET A 1 17.34 0.82 -51.90
C MET A 1 18.13 0.98 -50.62
N ARG A 2 18.24 2.21 -50.11
CA ARG A 2 18.99 2.54 -48.88
C ARG A 2 18.05 2.33 -47.69
N ARG A 3 18.45 1.48 -46.74
CA ARG A 3 17.75 1.29 -45.47
C ARG A 3 18.13 2.47 -44.56
N PHE A 4 17.14 3.26 -44.16
CA PHE A 4 17.32 4.28 -43.12
C PHE A 4 17.15 3.60 -41.77
N SER A 5 18.21 3.57 -40.97
CA SER A 5 18.11 3.29 -39.53
C SER A 5 17.87 4.62 -38.83
N ILE A 6 16.69 4.80 -38.25
CA ILE A 6 16.41 5.93 -37.35
C ILE A 6 17.06 5.58 -36.01
N VAL A 7 18.18 6.23 -35.70
CA VAL A 7 18.75 6.24 -34.35
C VAL A 7 18.01 7.34 -33.59
N ALA A 8 17.03 6.96 -32.77
CA ALA A 8 16.47 7.85 -31.77
C ALA A 8 17.49 7.97 -30.63
N VAL A 9 18.25 9.06 -30.61
CA VAL A 9 19.08 9.43 -29.47
C VAL A 9 18.13 10.04 -28.44
N LEU A 10 17.67 9.23 -27.48
CA LEU A 10 17.00 9.73 -26.28
C LEU A 10 18.06 10.40 -25.40
N PHE A 11 17.96 11.72 -25.21
CA PHE A 11 18.66 12.40 -24.14
C PHE A 11 18.04 11.96 -22.81
N VAL A 12 18.68 11.04 -22.10
CA VAL A 12 18.42 10.79 -20.68
C VAL A 12 18.96 12.01 -19.93
N ILE A 13 18.10 12.99 -19.69
CA ILE A 13 18.37 14.00 -18.66
C ILE A 13 18.06 13.31 -17.35
N SER A 14 19.08 12.82 -16.66
CA SER A 14 18.99 12.41 -15.27
C SER A 14 18.67 13.64 -14.43
N GLY A 15 17.37 13.89 -14.21
CA GLY A 15 16.91 14.80 -13.18
C GLY A 15 17.22 14.19 -11.83
N VAL A 16 18.26 14.71 -11.17
CA VAL A 16 18.59 14.35 -9.80
C VAL A 16 17.49 14.96 -8.91
N ALA A 17 16.63 14.12 -8.32
CA ALA A 17 15.64 14.57 -7.33
C ALA A 17 16.39 14.95 -6.04
N PHE A 18 16.49 16.25 -5.78
CA PHE A 18 17.12 16.80 -4.59
C PHE A 18 16.08 17.02 -3.47
N GLY A 19 16.37 16.53 -2.25
CA GLY A 19 15.97 17.19 -1.00
C GLY A 19 14.51 17.13 -0.51
N GLN A 20 13.61 16.43 -1.20
CA GLN A 20 12.14 16.54 -1.04
C GLN A 20 11.59 16.01 0.31
N THR A 21 12.21 15.00 0.92
CA THR A 21 11.72 14.41 2.18
C THR A 21 11.90 15.30 3.41
N SER A 22 12.91 16.18 3.46
CA SER A 22 13.18 16.92 4.70
C SER A 22 12.19 18.05 4.95
N GLN A 23 11.81 18.84 3.95
CA GLN A 23 10.91 19.99 4.19
C GLN A 23 9.48 19.52 4.50
N PHE A 24 9.01 18.49 3.80
CA PHE A 24 7.75 17.81 4.13
C PHE A 24 7.71 17.34 5.59
N ILE A 25 8.73 16.58 6.04
CA ILE A 25 8.80 16.08 7.42
C ILE A 25 8.90 17.24 8.42
N GLN A 26 9.72 18.27 8.14
CA GLN A 26 9.85 19.42 9.03
C GLN A 26 8.52 20.19 9.18
N TRP A 27 7.82 20.41 8.08
CA TRP A 27 6.48 21.00 8.09
C TRP A 27 5.52 20.17 8.95
N ALA A 28 5.42 18.87 8.66
CA ALA A 28 4.52 17.96 9.35
C ALA A 28 4.85 17.77 10.85
N LYS A 29 6.12 17.94 11.26
CA LYS A 29 6.50 17.95 12.68
C LYS A 29 6.01 19.18 13.42
N THR A 30 5.85 20.32 12.75
CA THR A 30 5.44 21.60 13.36
C THR A 30 3.96 21.91 13.18
N HIS A 31 3.27 21.23 12.27
CA HIS A 31 1.86 21.42 11.95
C HIS A 31 1.04 20.15 12.18
N ARG A 32 -0.27 20.30 12.32
CA ARG A 32 -1.18 19.19 12.61
C ARG A 32 -2.39 19.27 11.68
N GLY A 33 -2.86 18.10 11.25
CA GLY A 33 -4.14 17.97 10.56
C GLY A 33 -5.29 18.57 11.38
N ASN A 34 -6.29 19.15 10.73
CA ASN A 34 -7.49 19.65 11.39
C ASN A 34 -8.71 19.71 10.45
N ALA A 35 -9.87 19.27 10.95
CA ALA A 35 -11.13 19.28 10.21
C ALA A 35 -11.53 20.64 9.63
N LEU A 36 -11.10 21.76 10.24
CA LEU A 36 -11.32 23.12 9.74
C LEU A 36 -10.72 23.36 8.33
N TYR A 37 -9.74 22.56 7.95
CA TYR A 37 -9.06 22.61 6.65
C TYR A 37 -9.72 21.70 5.60
N THR A 38 -10.82 21.03 5.94
CA THR A 38 -11.55 20.17 4.99
C THR A 38 -12.08 20.98 3.81
N ARG A 39 -11.77 20.51 2.61
CA ARG A 39 -12.23 21.05 1.33
C ARG A 39 -12.73 19.94 0.44
N PHE A 40 -13.65 20.30 -0.43
CA PHE A 40 -14.25 19.39 -1.40
C PHE A 40 -13.51 19.46 -2.73
N GLY A 41 -13.30 18.33 -3.39
CA GLY A 41 -12.69 18.25 -4.70
C GLY A 41 -13.58 17.47 -5.66
N ILE A 42 -13.45 17.78 -6.95
CA ILE A 42 -14.03 16.98 -8.02
C ILE A 42 -12.98 16.79 -9.12
N HIS A 43 -12.78 15.53 -9.47
CA HIS A 43 -12.05 15.14 -10.67
C HIS A 43 -13.09 14.81 -11.74
N ASN A 44 -13.02 15.45 -12.90
CA ASN A 44 -13.93 15.28 -14.04
C ASN A 44 -13.26 15.65 -15.37
N GLY A 45 -11.93 15.48 -15.44
CA GLY A 45 -11.11 15.84 -16.61
C GLY A 45 -11.18 14.81 -17.75
N ASN A 46 -11.76 13.63 -17.50
CA ASN A 46 -11.96 12.59 -18.50
C ASN A 46 -13.36 11.95 -18.37
N ARG A 47 -13.55 10.70 -18.82
CA ARG A 47 -14.85 10.02 -18.76
C ARG A 47 -15.20 9.51 -17.37
N VAL A 48 -14.35 9.71 -16.37
CA VAL A 48 -14.65 9.42 -14.97
C VAL A 48 -14.85 10.75 -14.24
N ALA A 49 -15.99 10.90 -13.56
CA ALA A 49 -16.19 11.98 -12.60
C ALA A 49 -16.35 11.45 -11.17
N ILE A 50 -15.55 11.98 -10.25
CA ILE A 50 -15.54 11.53 -8.85
C ILE A 50 -15.29 12.69 -7.89
N SER A 51 -16.06 12.70 -6.81
CA SER A 51 -15.91 13.65 -5.72
C SER A 51 -15.00 13.12 -4.63
N PHE A 52 -14.28 14.02 -3.94
CA PHE A 52 -13.37 13.65 -2.86
C PHE A 52 -13.23 14.81 -1.86
N ARG A 53 -12.57 14.55 -0.73
CA ARG A 53 -12.10 15.59 0.19
C ARG A 53 -10.63 15.39 0.52
N ASN A 54 -9.97 16.48 0.92
CA ASN A 54 -8.56 16.48 1.33
C ASN A 54 -8.26 15.80 2.68
N ASN A 55 -9.20 15.07 3.26
CA ASN A 55 -8.99 14.15 4.38
C ASN A 55 -8.89 12.68 3.91
N GLY A 56 -8.74 12.47 2.60
CA GLY A 56 -8.58 11.16 1.97
C GLY A 56 -9.90 10.43 1.64
N SER A 57 -11.05 11.01 2.00
CA SER A 57 -12.35 10.42 1.63
C SER A 57 -12.67 10.63 0.15
N ILE A 58 -12.97 9.55 -0.56
CA ILE A 58 -13.33 9.57 -1.97
C ILE A 58 -14.77 9.04 -2.11
N SER A 59 -15.66 9.89 -2.58
CA SER A 59 -17.10 9.63 -2.74
C SER A 59 -17.82 9.24 -1.43
N GLY A 60 -19.13 9.05 -1.51
CA GLY A 60 -19.94 8.35 -0.50
C GLY A 60 -20.33 9.15 0.74
N THR A 61 -19.54 10.14 1.14
CA THR A 61 -19.77 10.92 2.38
C THR A 61 -20.88 11.97 2.27
N ASN A 62 -21.26 12.37 1.06
CA ASN A 62 -22.40 13.26 0.82
C ASN A 62 -23.36 12.66 -0.22
N ALA A 63 -24.65 12.95 -0.08
CA ALA A 63 -25.68 12.50 -1.01
C ALA A 63 -25.48 13.02 -2.45
N ASN A 64 -24.84 14.19 -2.58
CA ASN A 64 -24.56 14.84 -3.87
C ASN A 64 -23.15 14.54 -4.43
N ASP A 65 -22.42 13.59 -3.83
CA ASP A 65 -21.11 13.20 -4.35
C ASP A 65 -21.23 12.55 -5.73
N ALA A 66 -20.32 12.92 -6.65
CA ALA A 66 -20.12 12.17 -7.89
C ALA A 66 -19.51 10.80 -7.54
N ARG A 67 -20.29 9.75 -7.75
CA ARG A 67 -20.04 8.38 -7.28
C ARG A 67 -19.31 7.52 -8.31
N GLY A 68 -18.20 8.04 -8.83
CA GLY A 68 -17.48 7.42 -9.94
C GLY A 68 -18.35 7.33 -11.18
N TYR A 69 -18.88 8.47 -11.62
CA TYR A 69 -19.74 8.56 -12.79
C TYR A 69 -18.96 8.18 -14.04
N TRP A 70 -19.48 7.19 -14.77
CA TRP A 70 -18.89 6.73 -16.01
C TRP A 70 -19.95 6.13 -16.97
N PRO A 71 -19.86 6.39 -18.29
CA PRO A 71 -19.05 7.43 -18.91
C PRO A 71 -19.61 8.83 -18.62
N PHE A 72 -18.78 9.72 -18.07
CA PHE A 72 -19.06 11.14 -17.85
C PHE A 72 -18.71 11.98 -19.09
N PRO A 73 -19.52 12.99 -19.46
CA PRO A 73 -20.83 13.35 -18.93
C PRO A 73 -21.98 12.65 -19.68
N ALA A 74 -21.71 11.52 -20.36
CA ALA A 74 -22.64 10.92 -21.30
C ALA A 74 -23.82 10.20 -20.62
N THR A 75 -23.53 9.28 -19.69
CA THR A 75 -24.57 8.50 -18.99
C THR A 75 -24.58 8.76 -17.49
N GLU A 76 -23.43 9.11 -16.90
CA GLU A 76 -23.26 9.39 -15.48
C GLU A 76 -23.74 8.26 -14.55
N ASP A 77 -23.62 7.00 -15.00
CA ASP A 77 -23.92 5.85 -14.14
C ASP A 77 -22.91 5.77 -12.99
N SER A 78 -23.37 5.47 -11.77
CA SER A 78 -22.49 5.34 -10.61
C SER A 78 -21.81 3.98 -10.59
N TYR A 79 -20.56 3.97 -10.12
CA TYR A 79 -19.77 2.75 -9.94
C TYR A 79 -19.15 2.62 -8.55
N ILE A 80 -19.02 3.75 -7.83
CA ILE A 80 -18.24 3.85 -6.61
C ILE A 80 -19.09 4.42 -5.47
N GLY A 81 -19.46 3.55 -4.54
CA GLY A 81 -20.15 3.92 -3.31
C GLY A 81 -19.26 4.78 -2.41
N ASP A 82 -18.08 4.28 -2.07
CA ASP A 82 -17.07 4.94 -1.25
C ASP A 82 -15.69 4.33 -1.47
N VAL A 83 -14.65 5.14 -1.33
CA VAL A 83 -13.26 4.71 -1.33
C VAL A 83 -12.57 5.43 -0.17
N THR A 84 -12.00 4.67 0.76
CA THR A 84 -11.30 5.25 1.92
C THR A 84 -9.99 4.52 2.19
N PRO A 85 -8.85 5.23 2.27
CA PRO A 85 -7.58 4.62 2.67
C PRO A 85 -7.62 4.21 4.15
N LEU A 86 -6.94 3.12 4.46
CA LEU A 86 -6.73 2.59 5.80
C LEU A 86 -5.24 2.27 5.99
N ILE A 87 -4.74 2.54 7.18
CA ILE A 87 -3.37 2.18 7.56
C ILE A 87 -3.42 1.54 8.94
N GLY A 88 -3.03 0.27 9.01
CA GLY A 88 -2.92 -0.50 10.23
C GLY A 88 -1.47 -0.59 10.71
N ILE A 89 -1.26 -0.54 12.02
CA ILE A 89 0.05 -0.82 12.62
C ILE A 89 -0.08 -1.69 13.87
N GLN A 90 0.96 -2.44 14.17
CA GLN A 90 1.18 -2.97 15.52
C GLN A 90 2.02 -1.98 16.32
N LEU A 91 1.52 -1.57 17.49
CA LEU A 91 2.29 -0.76 18.43
C LEU A 91 3.45 -1.59 19.00
N PRO A 92 4.54 -0.96 19.50
CA PRO A 92 5.61 -1.67 20.19
C PRO A 92 5.07 -2.52 21.33
N VAL A 93 5.51 -3.79 21.42
CA VAL A 93 5.06 -4.71 22.47
C VAL A 93 5.56 -4.24 23.83
N ARG A 94 4.63 -3.78 24.67
CA ARG A 94 4.88 -3.19 26.00
C ARG A 94 3.67 -3.42 26.88
N ASP A 95 3.87 -3.39 28.19
CA ASP A 95 2.76 -3.39 29.13
C ASP A 95 2.11 -2.00 29.17
N TYR A 96 1.02 -1.83 28.42
CA TYR A 96 0.25 -0.58 28.35
C TYR A 96 -0.84 -0.51 29.43
N THR A 97 -1.12 -1.62 30.12
CA THR A 97 -2.14 -1.69 31.18
C THR A 97 -1.56 -1.63 32.59
N GLY A 98 -0.25 -1.81 32.73
CA GLY A 98 0.47 -1.86 34.00
C GLY A 98 0.23 -3.15 34.79
N ASP A 99 -0.21 -4.23 34.14
CA ASP A 99 -0.54 -5.51 34.78
C ASP A 99 0.66 -6.48 34.90
N GLY A 100 1.83 -6.05 34.44
CA GLY A 100 3.06 -6.82 34.39
C GLY A 100 3.19 -7.75 33.18
N ARG A 101 2.25 -7.69 32.22
CA ARG A 101 2.25 -8.50 31.00
C ARG A 101 2.41 -7.61 29.77
N PRO A 102 3.30 -7.94 28.82
CA PRO A 102 3.37 -7.20 27.57
C PRO A 102 2.09 -7.34 26.76
N ASP A 103 1.56 -6.22 26.27
CA ASP A 103 0.40 -6.15 25.40
C ASP A 103 0.82 -6.06 23.92
N THR A 104 0.10 -6.78 23.07
CA THR A 104 0.17 -6.62 21.61
C THR A 104 -1.07 -5.87 21.15
N LEU A 105 -0.91 -4.60 20.77
CA LEU A 105 -2.00 -3.75 20.33
C LEU A 105 -1.88 -3.41 18.84
N HIS A 106 -2.96 -3.62 18.11
CA HIS A 106 -3.12 -3.13 16.75
C HIS A 106 -4.00 -1.88 16.74
N SER A 107 -3.68 -0.95 15.86
CA SER A 107 -4.47 0.25 15.64
C SER A 107 -4.60 0.51 14.14
N VAL A 108 -5.75 1.05 13.74
CA VAL A 108 -6.04 1.39 12.34
C VAL A 108 -6.53 2.83 12.30
N THR A 109 -5.87 3.64 11.48
CA THR A 109 -6.35 4.97 11.10
C THR A 109 -6.99 4.90 9.71
N ILE A 110 -8.01 5.73 9.50
CA ILE A 110 -8.83 5.75 8.30
C ILE A 110 -9.23 7.19 7.99
N SER A 111 -9.66 7.44 6.76
CA SER A 111 -10.41 8.64 6.40
C SER A 111 -11.89 8.54 6.81
N PRO A 112 -12.61 9.67 6.95
CA PRO A 112 -14.06 9.67 7.11
C PRO A 112 -14.76 8.95 5.95
N GLY A 113 -15.84 8.25 6.23
CA GLY A 113 -16.59 7.51 5.21
C GLY A 113 -18.00 7.13 5.67
N PRO A 114 -18.86 6.69 4.73
CA PRO A 114 -20.29 6.51 5.00
C PRO A 114 -20.64 5.21 5.72
N ARG A 115 -19.67 4.32 5.98
CA ARG A 115 -19.94 3.01 6.55
C ARG A 115 -20.33 3.08 8.02
N ASN A 116 -21.10 2.08 8.44
CA ASN A 116 -21.46 1.94 9.84
C ASN A 116 -20.20 1.84 10.72
N GLY A 117 -20.12 2.66 11.76
CA GLY A 117 -18.96 2.74 12.65
C GLY A 117 -17.83 3.64 12.15
N GLN A 118 -17.68 3.85 10.83
CA GLN A 118 -16.60 4.68 10.27
C GLN A 118 -16.78 6.16 10.62
N SER A 119 -17.91 6.76 10.25
CA SER A 119 -18.23 8.15 10.60
C SER A 119 -18.48 8.38 12.10
N ALA A 120 -18.69 7.30 12.86
CA ALA A 120 -18.87 7.33 14.31
C ALA A 120 -17.53 7.31 15.08
N LYS A 121 -16.38 7.23 14.39
CA LYS A 121 -15.04 7.30 15.00
C LYS A 121 -14.73 8.76 15.39
N VAL A 122 -15.48 9.28 16.37
CA VAL A 122 -15.33 10.65 16.90
C VAL A 122 -15.00 10.60 18.39
N ASP A 123 -14.18 11.53 18.86
CA ASP A 123 -13.91 11.69 20.28
C ASP A 123 -15.17 12.21 20.98
N PRO A 124 -15.65 11.53 22.04
CA PRO A 124 -16.94 11.86 22.65
C PRO A 124 -16.95 13.17 23.44
N ILE A 125 -15.78 13.77 23.71
CA ILE A 125 -15.63 15.01 24.49
C ILE A 125 -15.56 16.22 23.54
N THR A 126 -14.74 16.11 22.49
CA THR A 126 -14.42 17.19 21.55
C THR A 126 -15.27 17.14 20.28
N GLY A 127 -15.84 15.98 19.95
CA GLY A 127 -16.57 15.73 18.71
C GLY A 127 -15.68 15.63 17.46
N LEU A 128 -14.35 15.66 17.62
CA LEU A 128 -13.41 15.58 16.52
C LEU A 128 -13.31 14.15 15.99
N PHE A 129 -13.26 14.01 14.67
CA PHE A 129 -13.01 12.72 14.03
C PHE A 129 -11.63 12.19 14.44
N GLN A 130 -11.55 10.89 14.63
CA GLN A 130 -10.36 10.16 15.07
C GLN A 130 -9.77 9.46 13.86
N GLY A 131 -8.92 10.15 13.12
CA GLY A 131 -8.26 9.61 11.94
C GLY A 131 -7.57 10.70 11.15
N PHE A 132 -7.53 10.57 9.83
CA PHE A 132 -6.88 11.55 8.98
C PHE A 132 -7.67 12.86 8.87
N GLU A 133 -6.99 13.97 9.10
CA GLU A 133 -7.50 15.31 8.90
C GLU A 133 -6.54 16.15 8.04
N PRO A 134 -7.03 17.11 7.22
CA PRO A 134 -6.18 17.82 6.26
C PRO A 134 -5.19 18.76 6.93
N GLU A 135 -4.02 18.94 6.31
CA GLU A 135 -3.01 19.89 6.74
C GLU A 135 -3.15 21.30 6.13
N GLN A 136 -2.90 22.33 6.93
CA GLN A 136 -3.09 23.74 6.52
C GLN A 136 -2.17 24.22 5.40
N GLY A 137 -1.00 23.58 5.22
CA GLY A 137 0.01 23.99 4.23
C GLY A 137 -0.36 23.67 2.79
N TYR A 138 -1.48 22.96 2.60
CA TYR A 138 -1.89 22.39 1.32
C TYR A 138 -3.32 22.79 0.95
N VAL A 139 -3.82 23.86 1.58
CA VAL A 139 -5.16 24.38 1.37
C VAL A 139 -5.16 25.89 1.22
N ASN A 140 -5.92 26.41 0.26
CA ASN A 140 -6.30 27.82 0.29
C ASN A 140 -7.49 28.04 1.21
N LEU A 141 -7.26 28.68 2.36
CA LEU A 141 -8.32 28.97 3.34
C LEU A 141 -9.45 29.85 2.80
N SER A 142 -9.21 30.60 1.71
CA SER A 142 -10.21 31.47 1.06
C SER A 142 -11.02 30.77 -0.03
N GLN A 143 -10.83 29.47 -0.25
CA GLN A 143 -11.55 28.68 -1.25
C GLN A 143 -12.19 27.47 -0.59
N ASP A 144 -13.27 26.95 -1.19
CA ASP A 144 -13.97 25.75 -0.72
C ASP A 144 -13.49 24.47 -1.40
N THR A 145 -12.57 24.60 -2.36
CA THR A 145 -12.07 23.49 -3.18
C THR A 145 -10.67 23.06 -2.77
N VAL A 146 -10.38 21.75 -2.86
CA VAL A 146 -9.02 21.20 -2.77
C VAL A 146 -8.12 21.87 -3.82
N ALA A 147 -6.81 21.95 -3.58
CA ALA A 147 -5.88 22.49 -4.57
C ALA A 147 -5.88 21.63 -5.84
N MET A 148 -6.27 22.26 -6.96
CA MET A 148 -6.35 21.64 -8.30
C MET A 148 -5.42 22.37 -9.27
N SER A 149 -4.65 21.63 -10.07
CA SER A 149 -3.66 22.19 -11.00
C SER A 149 -4.27 23.17 -12.00
N GLN A 150 -5.46 22.89 -12.51
CA GLN A 150 -6.17 23.74 -13.46
C GLN A 150 -6.90 24.93 -12.82
N ILE A 151 -6.89 25.07 -11.48
CA ILE A 151 -7.59 26.13 -10.76
C ILE A 151 -6.62 26.86 -9.81
N PRO A 152 -5.77 27.78 -10.31
CA PRO A 152 -4.74 28.46 -9.51
C PRO A 152 -5.25 29.18 -8.26
N GLY A 153 -6.52 29.59 -8.25
CA GLY A 153 -7.13 30.19 -7.06
C GLY A 153 -7.19 29.24 -5.86
N THR A 154 -7.18 27.92 -6.07
CA THR A 154 -7.30 26.90 -5.02
C THR A 154 -6.00 26.55 -4.31
N TRP A 155 -4.86 27.02 -4.82
CA TRP A 155 -3.55 26.71 -4.24
C TRP A 155 -3.32 27.51 -2.95
N PRO A 156 -2.64 26.92 -1.95
CA PRO A 156 -2.24 27.68 -0.78
C PRO A 156 -1.31 28.85 -1.20
N PRO A 157 -1.23 29.93 -0.41
CA PRO A 157 -0.30 31.02 -0.69
C PRO A 157 1.16 30.58 -0.78
N VAL A 158 1.52 29.53 -0.04
CA VAL A 158 2.83 28.89 0.06
C VAL A 158 2.61 27.40 0.34
N TRP A 159 3.32 26.51 -0.35
CA TRP A 159 3.27 25.07 -0.09
C TRP A 159 4.11 24.70 1.13
N GLY A 160 3.61 23.77 1.95
CA GLY A 160 4.27 23.38 3.20
C GLY A 160 5.63 22.71 3.00
N ASP A 161 5.73 21.85 1.99
CA ASP A 161 6.92 21.12 1.58
C ASP A 161 7.80 21.87 0.56
N HIS A 162 7.20 22.79 -0.20
CA HIS A 162 7.90 23.61 -1.20
C HIS A 162 7.68 25.13 -1.04
N PRO A 163 8.10 25.73 0.08
CA PRO A 163 7.90 27.16 0.35
C PRO A 163 8.63 28.09 -0.62
N ASP A 164 9.66 27.60 -1.31
CA ASP A 164 10.40 28.33 -2.34
C ASP A 164 9.80 28.18 -3.75
N TRP A 165 8.73 27.40 -3.90
CA TRP A 165 8.01 27.24 -5.17
C TRP A 165 7.05 28.40 -5.41
N VAL A 166 7.62 29.59 -5.47
CA VAL A 166 6.93 30.85 -5.74
C VAL A 166 7.41 31.45 -7.05
N ASP A 167 6.51 32.18 -7.72
CA ASP A 167 6.81 33.02 -8.87
C ASP A 167 7.57 34.26 -8.38
N PRO A 168 8.82 34.50 -8.83
CA PRO A 168 9.60 35.65 -8.38
C PRO A 168 9.00 37.01 -8.78
N ALA A 169 8.15 37.06 -9.81
CA ALA A 169 7.54 38.31 -10.28
C ALA A 169 6.29 38.69 -9.47
N THR A 170 5.49 37.70 -9.06
CA THR A 170 4.20 37.93 -8.38
C THR A 170 4.20 37.57 -6.90
N GLY A 171 5.18 36.79 -6.45
CA GLY A 171 5.27 36.23 -5.10
C GLY A 171 4.21 35.16 -4.80
N LYS A 172 3.44 34.73 -5.80
CA LYS A 172 2.40 33.69 -5.64
C LYS A 172 3.02 32.30 -5.75
N ALA A 173 2.44 31.33 -5.06
CA ALA A 173 2.78 29.93 -5.24
C ALA A 173 2.64 29.50 -6.71
N LEU A 174 3.63 28.75 -7.20
CA LEU A 174 3.56 27.98 -8.43
C LEU A 174 2.98 26.60 -8.12
N TRP A 175 2.42 25.91 -9.12
CA TRP A 175 1.85 24.58 -8.91
C TRP A 175 2.88 23.62 -8.33
N ASP A 176 2.50 22.95 -7.25
CA ASP A 176 3.24 21.83 -6.71
C ASP A 176 2.92 20.58 -7.53
N GLY A 177 3.52 20.46 -8.70
CA GLY A 177 3.31 19.35 -9.61
C GLY A 177 4.14 18.14 -9.23
N TYR A 178 3.56 16.95 -9.35
CA TYR A 178 4.26 15.67 -9.12
C TYR A 178 5.58 15.56 -9.92
N PHE A 179 5.62 16.14 -11.12
CA PHE A 179 6.78 16.14 -12.01
C PHE A 179 7.69 17.38 -11.84
N GLY A 180 7.44 18.21 -10.83
CA GLY A 180 8.28 19.34 -10.46
C GLY A 180 7.57 20.70 -10.45
N LYS A 181 8.35 21.73 -10.07
CA LYS A 181 7.91 23.11 -9.88
C LYS A 181 7.19 23.68 -11.11
N GLY A 182 5.90 23.95 -10.96
CA GLY A 182 5.06 24.54 -12.01
C GLY A 182 4.84 23.63 -13.22
N VAL A 183 5.05 22.32 -13.09
CA VAL A 183 4.88 21.34 -14.17
C VAL A 183 3.45 20.78 -14.15
N PHE A 184 2.76 20.87 -15.28
CA PHE A 184 1.41 20.35 -15.47
C PHE A 184 1.47 19.17 -16.45
N ASN A 185 1.43 17.94 -15.93
CA ASN A 185 1.48 16.73 -16.76
C ASN A 185 0.09 16.11 -16.97
N ALA A 186 -0.67 15.91 -15.88
CA ALA A 186 -2.05 15.50 -15.96
C ALA A 186 -2.96 16.66 -16.36
N ASP A 187 -4.05 16.37 -17.07
CA ASP A 187 -5.06 17.37 -17.43
C ASP A 187 -5.78 17.91 -16.18
N GLN A 188 -5.94 17.05 -15.18
CA GLN A 188 -6.26 17.46 -13.81
C GLN A 188 -5.34 16.73 -12.83
N GLU A 189 -4.73 17.49 -11.93
CA GLU A 189 -4.00 16.98 -10.77
C GLU A 189 -4.53 17.67 -9.51
N SER A 190 -4.85 16.88 -8.49
CA SER A 190 -5.10 17.38 -7.14
C SER A 190 -3.89 17.11 -6.25
N TYR A 191 -3.65 17.98 -5.28
CA TYR A 191 -2.62 17.75 -4.26
C TYR A 191 -3.11 18.20 -2.90
N PHE A 192 -2.99 17.32 -1.91
CA PHE A 192 -3.24 17.62 -0.52
C PHE A 192 -2.46 16.70 0.41
N VAL A 193 -2.38 17.07 1.68
CA VAL A 193 -1.75 16.28 2.73
C VAL A 193 -2.73 16.13 3.87
N MET A 194 -2.76 14.94 4.47
CA MET A 194 -3.57 14.61 5.63
C MET A 194 -2.72 13.98 6.74
N ASP A 195 -3.12 14.19 7.98
CA ASP A 195 -2.35 13.85 9.18
C ASP A 195 -3.29 13.25 10.25
N ASP A 196 -2.83 12.19 10.92
CA ASP A 196 -3.56 11.49 11.98
C ASP A 196 -3.37 12.08 13.38
N ALA A 197 -2.62 13.17 13.53
CA ALA A 197 -2.22 13.67 14.84
C ALA A 197 -3.34 14.21 15.75
N GLN A 198 -4.58 14.32 15.26
CA GLN A 198 -5.77 14.60 16.09
C GLN A 198 -6.45 13.33 16.62
N ASP A 199 -6.08 12.15 16.12
CA ASP A 199 -6.57 10.86 16.58
C ASP A 199 -5.96 10.52 17.95
N ASN A 200 -6.66 10.86 19.03
CA ASN A 200 -6.26 10.52 20.39
C ASN A 200 -6.68 9.10 20.81
N SER A 201 -7.33 8.32 19.95
CA SER A 201 -7.87 7.00 20.32
C SER A 201 -6.77 6.02 20.73
N VAL A 202 -5.59 6.11 20.11
CA VAL A 202 -4.41 5.29 20.46
C VAL A 202 -3.89 5.65 21.85
N GLN A 203 -3.77 6.95 22.13
CA GLN A 203 -3.33 7.45 23.43
C GLN A 203 -4.35 7.09 24.52
N GLN A 204 -5.65 7.20 24.24
CA GLN A 204 -6.71 6.79 25.18
C GLN A 204 -6.65 5.29 25.48
N ARG A 205 -6.48 4.44 24.45
CA ARG A 205 -6.39 2.97 24.62
C ARG A 205 -5.16 2.51 25.39
N THR A 206 -4.08 3.30 25.36
CA THR A 206 -2.82 3.01 26.06
C THR A 206 -2.68 3.80 27.37
N ASN A 207 -3.75 4.45 27.85
CA ASN A 207 -3.73 5.28 29.05
C ASN A 207 -2.61 6.36 29.04
N GLY A 208 -2.34 6.91 27.86
CA GLY A 208 -1.30 7.93 27.64
C GLY A 208 0.13 7.41 27.66
N LEU A 209 0.36 6.09 27.70
CA LEU A 209 1.71 5.52 27.73
C LEU A 209 2.37 5.43 26.34
N PHE A 210 1.57 5.47 25.27
CA PHE A 210 2.07 5.48 23.90
C PHE A 210 2.12 6.89 23.33
N HIS A 211 3.29 7.29 22.83
CA HIS A 211 3.47 8.47 22.01
C HIS A 211 4.23 8.11 20.73
N PRO A 212 3.73 8.49 19.54
CA PRO A 212 4.38 8.16 18.28
C PRO A 212 5.73 8.90 18.12
N ASP A 213 5.83 10.10 18.70
CA ASP A 213 7.05 10.92 18.70
C ASP A 213 7.52 11.18 20.15
N SER A 214 8.70 10.67 20.49
CA SER A 214 9.33 10.89 21.80
C SER A 214 9.90 12.30 21.98
N THR A 215 10.06 13.06 20.89
CA THR A 215 10.51 14.46 20.91
C THR A 215 9.36 15.45 21.00
N ASP A 216 8.13 15.01 20.70
CA ASP A 216 6.90 15.77 20.93
C ASP A 216 5.75 14.85 21.39
N THR A 217 5.59 14.76 22.71
CA THR A 217 4.53 13.96 23.33
C THR A 217 3.13 14.57 23.18
N THR A 218 3.00 15.77 22.60
CA THR A 218 1.69 16.39 22.31
C THR A 218 1.10 15.91 20.99
N ARG A 219 1.89 15.23 20.15
CA ARG A 219 1.41 14.57 18.94
C ARG A 219 0.67 13.28 19.31
N ASN A 220 -0.64 13.25 19.03
CA ASN A 220 -1.44 12.04 19.16
C ASN A 220 -1.35 11.20 17.86
N GLY A 221 -2.18 10.18 17.76
CA GLY A 221 -2.26 9.30 16.60
C GLY A 221 -1.11 8.31 16.59
N MET A 222 -0.74 7.93 15.38
CA MET A 222 0.34 6.99 15.07
C MET A 222 1.52 7.73 14.42
N GLY A 223 1.45 9.06 14.29
CA GLY A 223 2.52 9.85 13.71
C GLY A 223 2.61 9.71 12.20
N LEU A 224 1.47 9.44 11.56
CA LEU A 224 1.39 9.17 10.13
C LEU A 224 0.86 10.39 9.39
N VAL A 225 1.55 10.74 8.32
CA VAL A 225 1.19 11.85 7.44
C VAL A 225 1.20 11.32 6.01
N VAL A 226 0.16 11.63 5.26
CA VAL A 226 -0.06 11.09 3.93
C VAL A 226 -0.20 12.22 2.92
N ALA A 227 0.72 12.28 1.96
CA ALA A 227 0.56 13.12 0.77
C ALA A 227 -0.27 12.36 -0.27
N VAL A 228 -1.29 13.02 -0.82
CA VAL A 228 -2.24 12.40 -1.74
C VAL A 228 -2.35 13.22 -3.00
N ARG A 229 -2.32 12.52 -4.15
CA ARG A 229 -2.56 13.12 -5.47
C ARG A 229 -3.59 12.33 -6.26
N GLY A 230 -4.54 13.03 -6.86
CA GLY A 230 -5.44 12.48 -7.87
C GLY A 230 -5.02 12.96 -9.26
N LEU A 231 -4.89 12.06 -10.23
CA LEU A 231 -4.43 12.37 -11.59
C LEU A 231 -5.44 11.86 -12.63
N GLN A 232 -5.78 12.71 -13.60
CA GLN A 232 -6.59 12.32 -14.75
C GLN A 232 -5.98 12.84 -16.06
N TRP A 233 -6.04 11.99 -17.09
CA TRP A 233 -5.76 12.36 -18.46
C TRP A 233 -6.97 12.06 -19.34
N SER A 234 -7.24 12.96 -20.27
CA SER A 234 -8.28 12.85 -21.30
C SER A 234 -7.86 12.00 -22.50
N GLN A 235 -6.58 11.59 -22.54
CA GLN A 235 -6.00 10.75 -23.58
C GLN A 235 -6.69 9.38 -23.66
N ILE A 236 -6.86 8.85 -24.88
CA ILE A 236 -7.76 7.70 -25.14
C ILE A 236 -7.41 6.42 -24.37
N GLN A 237 -6.15 6.21 -24.00
CA GLN A 237 -5.69 5.03 -23.25
C GLN A 237 -5.90 5.16 -21.73
N ALA A 238 -6.24 6.35 -21.21
CA ALA A 238 -6.48 6.58 -19.78
C ALA A 238 -7.78 7.34 -19.49
N GLN A 239 -8.56 7.65 -20.52
CA GLN A 239 -9.79 8.44 -20.39
C GLN A 239 -10.87 7.78 -19.52
N ASP A 240 -10.74 6.47 -19.27
CA ASP A 240 -11.67 5.64 -18.48
C ASP A 240 -11.08 5.27 -17.10
N VAL A 241 -9.98 5.91 -16.68
CA VAL A 241 -9.26 5.63 -15.42
C VAL A 241 -9.00 6.93 -14.65
N ILE A 242 -8.96 6.85 -13.33
CA ILE A 242 -8.40 7.87 -12.43
C ILE A 242 -7.32 7.23 -11.57
N PHE A 243 -6.20 7.93 -11.39
CA PHE A 243 -5.08 7.46 -10.60
C PHE A 243 -5.04 8.20 -9.26
N TRP A 244 -4.78 7.47 -8.18
CA TRP A 244 -4.59 8.01 -6.85
C TRP A 244 -3.24 7.56 -6.31
N LEU A 245 -2.41 8.51 -5.90
CA LEU A 245 -1.11 8.26 -5.29
C LEU A 245 -1.21 8.59 -3.81
N TYR A 246 -0.65 7.72 -2.97
CA TYR A 246 -0.61 7.88 -1.51
C TYR A 246 0.82 7.66 -1.03
N ASP A 247 1.48 8.75 -0.59
CA ASP A 247 2.80 8.69 0.02
C ASP A 247 2.66 8.76 1.54
N ILE A 248 2.82 7.61 2.20
CA ILE A 248 2.62 7.45 3.64
C ILE A 248 3.95 7.60 4.36
N THR A 249 4.04 8.57 5.27
CA THR A 249 5.26 8.87 6.02
C THR A 249 5.03 8.76 7.51
N ASN A 250 5.87 7.98 8.20
CA ASN A 250 6.00 8.06 9.65
C ASN A 250 6.92 9.24 10.00
N VAL A 251 6.34 10.30 10.58
CA VAL A 251 7.10 11.50 11.00
C VAL A 251 7.52 11.44 12.47
N GLY A 252 7.11 10.39 13.21
CA GLY A 252 7.46 10.16 14.60
C GLY A 252 8.86 9.59 14.79
N THR A 253 9.16 9.18 16.03
CA THR A 253 10.42 8.50 16.39
C THR A 253 10.23 7.02 16.70
N THR A 254 8.98 6.55 16.71
CA THR A 254 8.65 5.15 16.96
C THR A 254 8.68 4.38 15.65
N ASN A 255 9.47 3.31 15.60
CA ASN A 255 9.44 2.37 14.49
C ASN A 255 8.29 1.37 14.69
N TYR A 256 7.61 1.04 13.59
CA TYR A 256 6.56 0.03 13.56
C TYR A 256 7.07 -1.17 12.77
N ASP A 257 7.23 -2.30 13.45
CA ASP A 257 7.75 -3.52 12.84
C ASP A 257 6.71 -4.22 11.95
N LYS A 258 5.41 -3.95 12.19
CA LYS A 258 4.30 -4.46 11.40
C LYS A 258 3.36 -3.32 11.03
N ALA A 259 3.16 -3.15 9.74
CA ALA A 259 2.22 -2.20 9.17
C ALA A 259 1.47 -2.85 8.00
N ASP A 260 0.19 -2.50 7.86
CA ASP A 260 -0.57 -2.74 6.66
C ASP A 260 -1.06 -1.40 6.08
N PHE A 261 -1.36 -1.43 4.80
CA PHE A 261 -2.11 -0.38 4.15
C PHE A 261 -3.16 -1.03 3.27
N GLY A 262 -4.29 -0.36 3.11
CA GLY A 262 -5.38 -0.87 2.33
C GLY A 262 -6.30 0.24 1.86
N ILE A 263 -7.18 -0.12 0.95
CA ILE A 263 -8.25 0.76 0.50
C ILE A 263 -9.56 0.02 0.71
N ILE A 264 -10.44 0.63 1.47
CA ILE A 264 -11.80 0.19 1.64
C ILE A 264 -12.61 0.67 0.44
N ILE A 265 -13.18 -0.26 -0.32
CA ILE A 265 -13.94 0.02 -1.55
C ILE A 265 -15.39 -0.42 -1.38
N GLY A 266 -16.33 0.46 -1.73
CA GLY A 266 -17.75 0.17 -1.82
C GLY A 266 -18.19 0.12 -3.26
N GLY A 267 -18.54 -1.06 -3.76
CA GLY A 267 -19.18 -1.19 -5.06
C GLY A 267 -20.55 -0.52 -5.06
N CYS A 268 -20.79 0.33 -6.04
CA CYS A 268 -22.13 0.84 -6.32
C CYS A 268 -22.36 0.92 -7.83
N VAL A 269 -22.05 -0.18 -8.51
CA VAL A 269 -22.10 -0.39 -9.96
C VAL A 269 -23.54 -0.36 -10.45
N GLY A 270 -23.80 0.49 -11.44
CA GLY A 270 -25.11 0.59 -12.09
C GLY A 270 -26.14 1.40 -11.32
N ALA A 271 -25.78 1.97 -10.17
CA ALA A 271 -26.69 2.84 -9.44
C ALA A 271 -26.88 4.16 -10.19
N TYR A 272 -28.14 4.58 -10.33
CA TYR A 272 -28.48 5.92 -10.77
C TYR A 272 -29.03 6.71 -9.58
N ALA A 273 -28.65 7.98 -9.47
CA ALA A 273 -29.18 8.84 -8.43
C ALA A 273 -30.61 9.27 -8.79
N ASN A 274 -31.64 8.57 -8.28
CA ASN A 274 -32.99 9.12 -8.22
C ASN A 274 -33.27 9.62 -6.80
N ASN A 275 -33.34 10.94 -6.63
CA ASN A 275 -33.63 11.58 -5.33
C ASN A 275 -32.71 11.14 -4.16
N GLY A 276 -31.45 10.81 -4.45
CA GLY A 276 -30.48 10.35 -3.44
C GLY A 276 -30.72 8.91 -2.95
N ASP A 277 -31.62 8.15 -3.58
CA ASP A 277 -31.81 6.73 -3.30
C ASP A 277 -30.85 5.88 -4.13
N TYR A 278 -29.79 5.41 -3.46
CA TYR A 278 -28.76 4.54 -4.03
C TYR A 278 -29.07 3.04 -3.78
N THR A 279 -30.36 2.66 -3.79
CA THR A 279 -30.81 1.27 -3.59
C THR A 279 -30.04 0.18 -4.38
N PRO A 280 -29.52 0.42 -5.61
CA PRO A 280 -28.76 -0.60 -6.35
C PRO A 280 -27.38 -0.95 -5.79
N CYS A 281 -26.83 -0.26 -4.77
CA CYS A 281 -25.52 -0.64 -4.22
C CYS A 281 -25.56 -1.93 -3.35
N LYS A 282 -26.74 -2.50 -3.06
CA LYS A 282 -26.92 -3.52 -2.00
C LYS A 282 -26.62 -4.96 -2.43
N ASP A 283 -26.67 -5.24 -3.72
CA ASP A 283 -26.52 -6.57 -4.31
C ASP A 283 -25.21 -6.74 -5.08
N ASN A 284 -24.37 -5.71 -5.12
CA ASN A 284 -23.14 -5.75 -5.90
C ASN A 284 -22.20 -6.82 -5.34
N LEU A 285 -21.65 -7.61 -6.26
CA LEU A 285 -20.61 -8.58 -5.95
C LEU A 285 -19.24 -7.95 -6.20
N ALA A 286 -18.24 -8.52 -5.55
CA ALA A 286 -16.85 -8.17 -5.75
C ALA A 286 -16.01 -9.45 -5.77
N TYR A 287 -14.90 -9.38 -6.50
CA TYR A 287 -13.94 -10.46 -6.60
C TYR A 287 -12.53 -9.89 -6.65
N PHE A 288 -11.60 -10.58 -5.99
CA PHE A 288 -10.18 -10.29 -6.09
C PHE A 288 -9.52 -11.35 -6.97
N ASP A 289 -9.05 -10.92 -8.13
CA ASP A 289 -8.21 -11.72 -9.01
C ASP A 289 -6.77 -11.66 -8.50
N LEU A 290 -6.36 -12.76 -7.88
CA LEU A 290 -5.06 -12.90 -7.24
C LEU A 290 -3.90 -12.84 -8.25
N ASN A 291 -4.09 -13.35 -9.47
CA ASN A 291 -3.03 -13.40 -10.48
C ASN A 291 -2.80 -12.04 -11.13
N ASN A 292 -3.87 -11.25 -11.27
CA ASN A 292 -3.81 -9.92 -11.86
C ASN A 292 -3.70 -8.78 -10.83
N ASN A 293 -3.70 -9.10 -9.53
CA ASN A 293 -3.78 -8.12 -8.43
C ASN A 293 -4.91 -7.09 -8.62
N LEU A 294 -6.06 -7.54 -9.13
CA LEU A 294 -7.18 -6.68 -9.49
C LEU A 294 -8.40 -7.04 -8.65
N THR A 295 -8.90 -6.06 -7.89
CA THR A 295 -10.25 -6.16 -7.33
C THR A 295 -11.23 -5.59 -8.34
N TYR A 296 -12.30 -6.30 -8.65
CA TYR A 296 -13.37 -5.74 -9.47
C TYR A 296 -14.74 -6.03 -8.87
N THR A 297 -15.68 -5.13 -9.14
CA THR A 297 -17.06 -5.20 -8.67
C THR A 297 -18.03 -5.02 -9.82
N TRP A 298 -19.16 -5.70 -9.71
CA TRP A 298 -20.23 -5.68 -10.70
C TRP A 298 -21.59 -5.84 -10.03
N GLN A 299 -22.63 -5.47 -10.76
CA GLN A 299 -24.00 -5.70 -10.33
C GLN A 299 -24.36 -7.18 -10.53
N ALA A 300 -24.80 -7.83 -9.44
CA ALA A 300 -24.98 -9.28 -9.41
C ALA A 300 -26.32 -9.78 -9.93
N ASP A 301 -27.35 -8.93 -9.91
CA ASP A 301 -28.70 -9.32 -10.29
C ASP A 301 -29.11 -8.76 -11.66
N ASP A 302 -29.63 -9.66 -12.50
CA ASP A 302 -30.42 -9.34 -13.67
C ASP A 302 -31.83 -8.95 -13.21
N ASN A 303 -31.99 -7.90 -12.39
CA ASN A 303 -33.33 -7.50 -12.00
C ASN A 303 -34.04 -6.85 -13.19
N LEU A 304 -34.66 -7.69 -14.02
CA LEU A 304 -35.46 -7.37 -15.22
C LEU A 304 -36.58 -6.34 -14.95
N TYR A 305 -36.85 -6.02 -13.68
CA TYR A 305 -37.86 -5.07 -13.24
C TYR A 305 -37.31 -3.72 -12.78
N ALA A 306 -35.99 -3.54 -12.73
CA ALA A 306 -35.39 -2.23 -12.50
C ALA A 306 -35.64 -1.34 -13.73
N ARG A 307 -36.32 -0.20 -13.52
CA ARG A 307 -36.59 0.78 -14.58
C ARG A 307 -35.25 1.29 -15.14
N GLY A 308 -34.95 0.94 -16.40
CA GLY A 308 -33.72 1.36 -17.09
C GLY A 308 -32.70 0.23 -17.33
N PHE A 309 -32.96 -0.98 -16.87
CA PHE A 309 -32.14 -2.16 -17.16
C PHE A 309 -32.48 -2.77 -18.54
N ILE A 310 -31.45 -3.20 -19.27
CA ILE A 310 -31.59 -4.02 -20.48
C ILE A 310 -30.68 -5.24 -20.34
N PRO A 311 -31.19 -6.46 -20.53
CA PRO A 311 -30.36 -7.63 -20.71
C PRO A 311 -29.36 -7.44 -21.87
N LEU A 312 -28.12 -7.91 -21.71
CA LEU A 312 -27.09 -7.96 -22.78
C LEU A 312 -27.60 -8.56 -24.11
N THR A 313 -28.67 -9.37 -24.05
CA THR A 313 -29.30 -10.05 -25.19
C THR A 313 -30.37 -9.22 -25.94
N GLN A 314 -30.72 -8.01 -25.47
CA GLN A 314 -31.82 -7.20 -26.01
C GLN A 314 -31.42 -5.76 -26.33
N VAL A 315 -30.32 -5.59 -27.09
CA VAL A 315 -29.91 -4.27 -27.61
C VAL A 315 -31.04 -3.69 -28.47
N LEU A 316 -31.81 -2.76 -27.90
CA LEU A 316 -32.81 -1.96 -28.59
C LEU A 316 -32.22 -0.58 -28.92
N PRO A 317 -32.58 0.03 -30.06
CA PRO A 317 -32.28 1.43 -30.32
C PRO A 317 -32.89 2.30 -29.21
N ASP A 318 -32.14 3.26 -28.70
CA ASP A 318 -32.56 4.28 -27.72
C ASP A 318 -32.69 3.83 -26.24
N VAL A 319 -32.10 2.69 -25.86
CA VAL A 319 -32.16 2.18 -24.48
C VAL A 319 -30.73 2.03 -23.89
N ARG A 320 -30.55 2.37 -22.60
CA ARG A 320 -29.30 2.25 -21.80
C ARG A 320 -28.73 0.82 -21.81
N THR A 321 -27.81 0.53 -22.72
CA THR A 321 -27.13 -0.77 -22.82
C THR A 321 -25.77 -0.71 -22.12
N ASN A 322 -25.54 -1.70 -21.24
CA ASN A 322 -24.27 -2.10 -20.61
C ASN A 322 -23.79 -1.29 -19.39
N ILE A 323 -24.28 -1.67 -18.20
CA ILE A 323 -23.57 -1.42 -16.94
C ILE A 323 -22.28 -2.24 -16.96
N GLY A 324 -21.13 -1.58 -16.81
CA GLY A 324 -19.80 -2.18 -16.87
C GLY A 324 -19.33 -2.76 -15.53
N TYR A 325 -18.03 -2.99 -15.42
CA TYR A 325 -17.33 -3.37 -14.19
C TYR A 325 -16.53 -2.18 -13.67
N ALA A 326 -16.36 -2.08 -12.36
CA ALA A 326 -15.38 -1.17 -11.76
C ALA A 326 -14.19 -1.96 -11.24
N GLY A 327 -12.99 -1.65 -11.72
CA GLY A 327 -11.73 -2.26 -11.32
C GLY A 327 -10.91 -1.34 -10.41
N TYR A 328 -10.20 -1.95 -9.47
CA TYR A 328 -9.29 -1.31 -8.53
C TYR A 328 -8.03 -2.15 -8.42
N ALA A 329 -6.89 -1.56 -8.78
CA ALA A 329 -5.60 -2.23 -8.75
C ALA A 329 -4.55 -1.31 -8.15
N TYR A 330 -3.63 -1.90 -7.38
CA TYR A 330 -2.36 -1.25 -7.10
C TYR A 330 -1.48 -1.42 -8.34
N LEU A 331 -1.19 -0.30 -9.00
CA LEU A 331 -0.18 -0.29 -10.07
C LEU A 331 1.23 -0.32 -9.50
N GLU A 332 1.36 0.25 -8.31
CA GLU A 332 2.52 0.19 -7.43
C GLU A 332 2.01 -0.04 -6.01
N SER A 333 2.43 -1.14 -5.38
CA SER A 333 2.29 -1.35 -3.95
C SER A 333 3.62 -1.01 -3.25
N PRO A 334 3.59 -0.55 -1.99
CA PRO A 334 4.70 -0.70 -1.07
C PRO A 334 5.13 -2.17 -1.13
N GLY A 335 6.34 -2.41 -1.61
CA GLY A 335 6.96 -3.73 -1.56
C GLY A 335 7.52 -4.02 -0.18
N ASN A 336 7.89 -5.26 0.07
CA ASN A 336 8.70 -5.62 1.23
C ASN A 336 10.17 -5.86 0.82
N PRO A 337 11.03 -4.81 0.82
CA PRO A 337 12.47 -4.92 0.49
C PRO A 337 13.25 -5.96 1.31
N TYR A 338 12.67 -6.47 2.38
CA TYR A 338 13.39 -7.21 3.38
C TYR A 338 13.09 -8.69 3.39
N ASP A 339 11.97 -9.19 2.86
CA ASP A 339 11.61 -10.61 2.98
C ASP A 339 12.22 -11.52 1.91
N GLY A 340 12.61 -10.95 0.77
CA GLY A 340 13.16 -11.71 -0.36
C GLY A 340 12.10 -12.49 -1.14
N ILE A 341 10.84 -12.07 -1.09
CA ILE A 341 9.71 -12.71 -1.77
C ILE A 341 9.02 -11.69 -2.70
N ASP A 342 8.72 -12.12 -3.93
CA ASP A 342 7.97 -11.32 -4.90
C ASP A 342 6.47 -11.32 -4.56
N ASN A 343 6.09 -10.54 -3.54
CA ASN A 343 4.73 -10.51 -2.97
C ASN A 343 3.66 -10.07 -3.98
N ASN A 344 4.03 -9.22 -4.93
CA ASN A 344 3.14 -8.77 -5.99
C ASN A 344 3.18 -9.67 -7.25
N ASN A 345 4.06 -10.68 -7.31
CA ASN A 345 4.20 -11.62 -8.42
C ASN A 345 4.53 -10.95 -9.78
N SER A 346 5.37 -9.90 -9.76
CA SER A 346 5.78 -9.17 -10.98
C SER A 346 7.17 -9.55 -11.49
N SER A 347 7.88 -10.42 -10.77
CA SER A 347 9.13 -11.03 -11.22
C SER A 347 8.89 -11.84 -12.48
N VAL A 348 9.64 -11.51 -13.52
CA VAL A 348 9.66 -12.25 -14.80
C VAL A 348 10.94 -13.06 -14.99
N ASP A 349 11.81 -13.15 -13.98
CA ASP A 349 13.08 -13.88 -14.09
C ASP A 349 12.84 -15.40 -13.98
N PRO A 350 13.09 -16.16 -15.06
CA PRO A 350 12.94 -17.61 -15.03
C PRO A 350 13.98 -18.33 -14.16
N ASN A 351 15.04 -17.63 -13.71
CA ASN A 351 16.07 -18.20 -12.84
C ASN A 351 15.76 -18.01 -11.36
N ALA A 352 14.77 -17.17 -11.00
CA ALA A 352 14.30 -17.08 -9.63
C ALA A 352 13.52 -18.36 -9.29
N PRO A 353 13.84 -19.06 -8.19
CA PRO A 353 13.04 -20.18 -7.73
C PRO A 353 11.64 -19.69 -7.33
N VAL A 354 10.66 -20.56 -7.50
CA VAL A 354 9.29 -20.36 -7.03
C VAL A 354 8.98 -21.38 -5.94
N PHE A 355 8.09 -21.01 -5.02
CA PHE A 355 7.62 -21.94 -4.00
C PHE A 355 6.99 -23.20 -4.60
N SER A 356 7.05 -24.29 -3.86
CA SER A 356 6.48 -25.58 -4.21
C SER A 356 5.82 -26.20 -2.98
N SER A 357 4.96 -27.18 -3.18
CA SER A 357 4.38 -27.94 -2.05
C SER A 357 5.45 -28.63 -1.18
N GLY A 358 6.63 -28.91 -1.73
CA GLY A 358 7.76 -29.50 -0.99
C GLY A 358 8.44 -28.54 -0.03
N ASP A 359 8.21 -27.23 -0.16
CA ASP A 359 8.75 -26.20 0.72
C ASP A 359 7.93 -26.10 2.02
N PHE A 360 6.72 -26.67 2.06
CA PHE A 360 5.81 -26.59 3.20
C PHE A 360 5.43 -27.97 3.73
N THR A 361 5.45 -28.12 5.06
CA THR A 361 5.04 -29.36 5.74
C THR A 361 3.76 -29.15 6.52
N TYR A 362 2.77 -30.04 6.35
CA TYR A 362 1.53 -30.00 7.12
C TYR A 362 1.73 -30.50 8.55
N ASN A 363 1.40 -29.65 9.53
CA ASN A 363 1.36 -30.01 10.94
C ASN A 363 -0.08 -30.35 11.33
N SER A 364 -0.33 -31.63 11.64
CA SER A 364 -1.65 -32.12 12.01
C SER A 364 -2.18 -31.59 13.35
N SER A 365 -1.30 -31.14 14.24
CA SER A 365 -1.67 -30.60 15.55
C SER A 365 -2.19 -29.17 15.44
N THR A 366 -1.54 -28.34 14.63
CA THR A 366 -1.95 -26.95 14.36
C THR A 366 -2.93 -26.85 13.17
N LYS A 367 -3.07 -27.92 12.38
CA LYS A 367 -3.85 -27.97 11.14
C LYS A 367 -3.43 -26.88 10.14
N SER A 368 -2.13 -26.65 10.03
CA SER A 368 -1.53 -25.62 9.18
C SER A 368 -0.30 -26.17 8.47
N TYR A 369 0.04 -25.55 7.35
CA TYR A 369 1.33 -25.75 6.67
C TYR A 369 2.35 -24.73 7.19
N ALA A 370 3.60 -25.14 7.32
CA ALA A 370 4.72 -24.25 7.66
C ALA A 370 5.96 -24.65 6.86
N ALA A 371 6.80 -23.67 6.49
CA ALA A 371 8.12 -23.98 5.95
C ALA A 371 8.95 -24.65 7.05
N THR A 372 9.63 -25.75 6.74
CA THR A 372 10.34 -26.54 7.75
C THR A 372 11.62 -27.11 7.18
N ARG A 373 12.71 -27.01 7.94
CA ARG A 373 14.03 -27.49 7.54
C ARG A 373 14.68 -28.24 8.70
N THR A 374 15.12 -29.46 8.46
CA THR A 374 15.97 -30.20 9.40
C THR A 374 17.42 -30.02 8.98
N LEU A 375 18.19 -29.35 9.83
CA LEU A 375 19.60 -29.08 9.59
C LEU A 375 20.42 -30.36 9.69
N SER A 376 21.40 -30.51 8.81
CA SER A 376 22.32 -31.63 8.86
C SER A 376 23.68 -31.28 8.31
N ARG A 377 24.74 -31.64 9.03
CA ARG A 377 26.13 -31.44 8.59
C ARG A 377 26.53 -32.36 7.44
N SER A 378 25.99 -33.57 7.45
CA SER A 378 26.44 -34.66 6.56
C SER A 378 25.48 -34.96 5.42
N ASN A 379 24.23 -34.52 5.51
CA ASN A 379 23.21 -34.70 4.49
C ASN A 379 22.69 -33.34 4.03
N VAL A 380 22.90 -32.99 2.76
CA VAL A 380 22.43 -31.71 2.20
C VAL A 380 20.91 -31.66 2.05
N GLY A 381 20.20 -32.78 2.23
CA GLY A 381 18.75 -32.86 2.05
C GLY A 381 18.34 -33.03 0.58
N THR A 382 17.03 -33.10 0.35
CA THR A 382 16.44 -33.30 -0.98
C THR A 382 15.99 -32.01 -1.65
N ASN A 383 15.83 -30.92 -0.89
CA ASN A 383 15.51 -29.60 -1.43
C ASN A 383 16.82 -28.92 -1.88
N PRO A 384 17.05 -28.75 -3.20
CA PRO A 384 18.28 -28.16 -3.71
C PRO A 384 18.39 -26.66 -3.43
N ASN A 385 17.27 -25.96 -3.23
CA ASN A 385 17.25 -24.53 -2.94
C ASN A 385 17.57 -24.28 -1.46
N TRP A 386 17.14 -25.19 -0.58
CA TRP A 386 17.30 -25.04 0.87
C TRP A 386 18.17 -26.15 1.48
N PRO A 387 19.47 -26.24 1.11
CA PRO A 387 20.35 -27.29 1.61
C PRO A 387 20.44 -27.28 3.13
N ALA A 388 20.39 -28.46 3.74
CA ALA A 388 20.33 -28.64 5.20
C ALA A 388 21.65 -28.34 5.91
N ASN A 389 22.77 -28.27 5.18
CA ASN A 389 24.10 -28.02 5.76
C ASN A 389 24.47 -26.54 5.81
N LYS A 390 23.54 -25.63 5.49
CA LYS A 390 23.74 -24.18 5.51
C LYS A 390 22.56 -23.45 6.12
N ILE A 391 22.85 -22.30 6.70
CA ILE A 391 21.86 -21.34 7.20
C ILE A 391 22.16 -19.95 6.65
N VAL A 392 21.16 -19.08 6.66
CA VAL A 392 21.32 -17.65 6.40
C VAL A 392 21.12 -16.90 7.72
N LEU A 393 22.05 -16.02 8.05
CA LEU A 393 21.93 -15.12 9.19
C LEU A 393 21.65 -13.70 8.68
N ILE A 394 20.62 -13.07 9.22
CA ILE A 394 20.23 -11.70 8.90
C ILE A 394 20.74 -10.77 10.00
N SER A 395 21.57 -9.80 9.64
CA SER A 395 22.08 -8.77 10.54
C SER A 395 21.36 -7.45 10.29
N LEU A 396 21.01 -6.75 11.38
CA LEU A 396 20.43 -5.42 11.34
C LEU A 396 21.57 -4.39 11.37
N VAL A 397 21.80 -3.71 10.25
CA VAL A 397 22.96 -2.83 10.08
C VAL A 397 22.47 -1.41 9.85
N PRO A 398 22.92 -0.41 10.63
CA PRO A 398 22.62 0.98 10.35
C PRO A 398 23.18 1.37 8.97
N LYS A 399 22.31 1.80 8.07
CA LYS A 399 22.65 2.30 6.74
C LYS A 399 22.31 3.79 6.68
N GLU A 400 23.32 4.61 6.39
CA GLU A 400 23.09 6.01 6.09
C GLU A 400 22.52 6.15 4.69
N ILE A 401 21.32 6.69 4.61
CA ILE A 401 20.77 7.17 3.35
C ILE A 401 21.02 8.68 3.29
N THR A 402 21.75 9.08 2.26
CA THR A 402 21.97 10.49 1.93
C THR A 402 21.13 10.82 0.69
N ALA A 403 19.98 11.45 0.89
CA ALA A 403 19.16 11.96 -0.20
C ALA A 403 19.58 13.40 -0.56
N GLY A 404 20.50 13.54 -1.51
CA GLY A 404 20.95 14.84 -2.01
C GLY A 404 21.79 15.64 -1.00
N THR A 405 21.46 16.91 -0.77
CA THR A 405 22.19 17.82 0.14
C THR A 405 21.74 17.76 1.60
N GLN A 406 20.98 16.73 1.99
CA GLN A 406 20.49 16.56 3.36
C GLN A 406 21.57 16.01 4.30
N THR A 407 21.41 16.25 5.60
CA THR A 407 22.10 15.48 6.63
C THR A 407 21.70 14.00 6.52
N PRO A 408 22.65 13.05 6.53
CA PRO A 408 22.33 11.63 6.45
C PRO A 408 21.31 11.23 7.51
N PHE A 409 20.32 10.42 7.13
CA PHE A 409 19.46 9.74 8.09
C PHE A 409 19.76 8.25 8.09
N GLN A 410 19.65 7.64 9.26
CA GLN A 410 19.96 6.23 9.48
C GLN A 410 18.69 5.41 9.30
N VAL A 411 18.73 4.44 8.40
CA VAL A 411 17.74 3.35 8.34
C VAL A 411 18.41 2.05 8.80
N ILE A 412 17.61 1.05 9.16
CA ILE A 412 18.12 -0.29 9.42
C ILE A 412 18.07 -1.05 8.08
N ALA A 413 19.22 -1.51 7.62
CA ALA A 413 19.34 -2.41 6.48
C ALA A 413 19.52 -3.86 6.96
N TYR A 414 19.05 -4.79 6.12
CA TYR A 414 19.14 -6.23 6.37
C TYR A 414 20.33 -6.77 5.57
N GLU A 415 21.38 -7.19 6.27
CA GLU A 415 22.53 -7.86 5.64
C GLU A 415 22.45 -9.37 5.86
N ARG A 416 22.45 -10.13 4.77
CA ARG A 416 22.36 -11.59 4.78
C ARG A 416 23.73 -12.22 4.64
N LYS A 417 24.00 -13.24 5.46
CA LYS A 417 25.24 -14.02 5.41
C LYS A 417 24.93 -15.51 5.43
N VAL A 418 25.36 -16.21 4.38
CA VAL A 418 25.35 -17.67 4.34
C VAL A 418 26.45 -18.23 5.23
N VAL A 419 26.10 -19.22 6.04
CA VAL A 419 27.02 -19.89 6.96
C VAL A 419 26.89 -21.40 6.81
N ASP A 420 28.01 -22.07 6.52
CA ASP A 420 28.08 -23.54 6.52
C ASP A 420 28.03 -24.07 7.97
N LEU A 421 27.22 -25.09 8.21
CA LEU A 421 27.03 -25.66 9.53
C LEU A 421 28.34 -26.25 10.10
N ASP A 422 29.23 -26.75 9.25
CA ASP A 422 30.57 -27.25 9.63
C ASP A 422 31.50 -26.16 10.16
N THR A 423 31.24 -24.88 9.87
CA THR A 423 31.99 -23.76 10.46
C THR A 423 31.54 -23.45 11.89
N LEU A 424 30.31 -23.83 12.23
CA LEU A 424 29.68 -23.58 13.53
C LEU A 424 29.80 -24.78 14.47
N LEU A 425 29.58 -25.99 13.96
CA LEU A 425 29.57 -27.24 14.70
C LEU A 425 30.83 -28.05 14.38
N LYS A 426 31.62 -28.41 15.39
CA LYS A 426 32.85 -29.22 15.25
C LYS A 426 32.55 -30.72 15.38
N SER A 427 31.55 -31.12 16.15
CA SER A 427 31.03 -32.49 16.25
C SER A 427 29.51 -32.58 16.02
N SER A 428 28.94 -33.78 15.86
CA SER A 428 27.48 -33.99 15.74
C SER A 428 26.73 -33.82 17.06
N THR A 429 27.44 -33.75 18.18
CA THR A 429 26.89 -33.46 19.51
C THR A 429 27.02 -32.00 19.90
N ASP A 430 27.66 -31.18 19.07
CA ASP A 430 27.84 -29.77 19.36
C ASP A 430 26.51 -29.02 19.30
N THR A 431 26.43 -27.94 20.06
CA THR A 431 25.30 -27.03 20.05
C THR A 431 25.84 -25.62 20.16
N VAL A 432 25.28 -24.70 19.39
CA VAL A 432 25.70 -23.30 19.31
C VAL A 432 24.49 -22.39 19.32
N THR A 433 24.64 -21.19 19.88
CA THR A 433 23.63 -20.12 19.72
C THR A 433 24.14 -19.14 18.68
N VAL A 434 23.33 -18.91 17.64
CA VAL A 434 23.54 -17.87 16.64
C VAL A 434 22.49 -16.78 16.81
N TYR A 435 22.70 -15.63 16.17
CA TYR A 435 21.73 -14.53 16.18
C TYR A 435 21.34 -14.19 14.74
N SER A 436 20.04 -14.10 14.48
CA SER A 436 19.45 -13.64 13.21
C SER A 436 18.33 -12.65 13.54
N GLN A 437 18.29 -11.50 12.87
CA GLN A 437 17.38 -10.37 13.18
C GLN A 437 17.43 -9.92 14.65
N GLY A 438 18.57 -10.12 15.32
CA GLY A 438 18.73 -9.86 16.75
C GLY A 438 18.14 -10.94 17.69
N VAL A 439 17.49 -11.98 17.14
CA VAL A 439 16.89 -13.08 17.90
C VAL A 439 17.88 -14.25 18.03
N PRO A 440 18.02 -14.86 19.22
CA PRO A 440 18.90 -16.00 19.43
C PRO A 440 18.26 -17.32 18.96
N TYR A 441 18.97 -18.07 18.12
CA TYR A 441 18.59 -19.41 17.67
C TYR A 441 19.60 -20.43 18.20
N LYS A 442 19.10 -21.50 18.82
CA LYS A 442 19.92 -22.62 19.28
C LYS A 442 19.98 -23.68 18.19
N ILE A 443 21.18 -23.96 17.69
CA ILE A 443 21.40 -24.82 16.53
C ILE A 443 22.29 -26.01 16.90
N TYR A 444 21.93 -27.19 16.39
CA TYR A 444 22.69 -28.44 16.50
C TYR A 444 22.41 -29.32 15.27
N ASP A 445 23.24 -30.34 15.06
CA ASP A 445 23.08 -31.29 13.94
C ASP A 445 21.79 -32.11 14.13
N GLY A 446 20.89 -32.08 13.15
CA GLY A 446 19.56 -32.69 13.24
C GLY A 446 18.47 -31.78 13.84
N GLU A 447 18.76 -30.52 14.14
CA GLU A 447 17.73 -29.58 14.61
C GLU A 447 16.71 -29.29 13.51
N THR A 448 15.43 -29.28 13.87
CA THR A 448 14.34 -28.93 12.95
C THR A 448 13.85 -27.52 13.25
N LEU A 449 14.06 -26.62 12.31
CA LEU A 449 13.55 -25.26 12.35
C LEU A 449 12.25 -25.17 11.57
N THR A 450 11.27 -24.46 12.12
CA THR A 450 9.92 -24.35 11.57
C THR A 450 9.49 -22.89 11.55
N GLU A 451 9.00 -22.45 10.40
CA GLU A 451 8.50 -21.10 10.21
C GLU A 451 7.25 -20.84 11.03
N ILE A 452 7.15 -19.64 11.62
CA ILE A 452 5.95 -19.17 12.32
C ILE A 452 5.35 -18.02 11.50
N PRO A 453 4.36 -18.29 10.63
CA PRO A 453 3.80 -17.27 9.75
C PRO A 453 3.20 -16.07 10.50
N ASN A 454 3.35 -14.89 9.91
CA ASN A 454 2.92 -13.58 10.38
C ASN A 454 3.65 -13.09 11.65
N ASN A 455 4.88 -13.55 11.92
CA ASN A 455 5.68 -13.11 13.06
C ASN A 455 6.77 -12.08 12.68
N GLY A 456 7.12 -11.97 11.40
CA GLY A 456 8.15 -11.05 10.88
C GLY A 456 9.59 -11.53 11.06
N TYR A 457 9.79 -12.83 11.31
CA TYR A 457 11.10 -13.46 11.47
C TYR A 457 11.39 -14.49 10.38
N ASP A 458 12.67 -14.79 10.20
CA ASP A 458 13.16 -15.95 9.44
C ASP A 458 13.43 -17.05 10.48
N ASP A 459 12.40 -17.80 10.86
CA ASP A 459 12.52 -18.78 11.94
C ASP A 459 13.22 -20.06 11.47
N ASN A 460 13.17 -20.32 10.17
CA ASN A 460 13.78 -21.51 9.56
C ASN A 460 15.21 -21.28 9.01
N LEU A 461 15.71 -20.06 9.10
CA LEU A 461 17.06 -19.60 8.73
C LEU A 461 17.44 -19.93 7.28
N ASN A 462 16.48 -19.82 6.34
CA ASN A 462 16.73 -19.94 4.90
C ASN A 462 16.98 -18.59 4.23
N GLY A 463 16.83 -17.49 4.95
CA GLY A 463 17.03 -16.12 4.48
C GLY A 463 15.76 -15.44 3.98
N LEU A 464 14.64 -16.15 3.88
CA LEU A 464 13.32 -15.60 3.61
C LEU A 464 12.66 -15.26 4.95
N ILE A 465 11.84 -14.22 4.96
CA ILE A 465 11.16 -13.78 6.19
C ILE A 465 9.68 -14.09 6.05
N ASP A 466 9.10 -14.66 7.10
CA ASP A 466 7.65 -14.77 7.31
C ASP A 466 6.92 -15.61 6.24
N GLU A 467 7.53 -16.71 5.80
CA GLU A 467 6.93 -17.52 4.74
C GLU A 467 5.60 -18.14 5.18
N SER A 468 4.59 -17.94 4.36
CA SER A 468 3.24 -18.44 4.60
C SER A 468 2.78 -19.25 3.40
N HIS A 469 2.40 -20.50 3.63
CA HIS A 469 1.80 -21.36 2.61
C HIS A 469 0.59 -20.68 1.95
N ASP A 470 -0.28 -20.07 2.76
CA ASP A 470 -1.55 -19.52 2.31
C ASP A 470 -1.40 -18.18 1.56
N LEU A 471 -0.25 -17.52 1.70
CA LEU A 471 0.05 -16.26 1.02
C LEU A 471 0.99 -16.45 -0.18
N HIS A 472 1.97 -17.35 -0.06
CA HIS A 472 3.08 -17.47 -1.02
C HIS A 472 3.00 -18.72 -1.92
N TYR A 473 2.03 -19.62 -1.71
CA TYR A 473 1.88 -20.83 -2.52
C TYR A 473 0.43 -21.17 -2.90
N GLU A 474 -0.47 -21.40 -1.94
CA GLU A 474 -1.83 -21.91 -2.22
C GLU A 474 -2.87 -21.20 -1.35
N ARG A 475 -3.77 -20.44 -1.98
CA ARG A 475 -4.80 -19.66 -1.28
C ARG A 475 -6.15 -20.37 -1.31
N ILE A 476 -6.56 -20.87 -0.14
CA ILE A 476 -7.83 -21.58 0.04
C ILE A 476 -8.88 -20.64 0.62
N PHE A 477 -9.97 -20.43 -0.11
CA PHE A 477 -11.13 -19.70 0.39
C PHE A 477 -12.17 -20.69 0.90
N LYS A 478 -12.71 -20.41 2.09
CA LYS A 478 -13.73 -21.23 2.73
C LYS A 478 -14.99 -20.42 3.01
N ASP A 479 -16.15 -21.06 2.90
CA ASP A 479 -17.40 -20.47 3.37
C ASP A 479 -17.48 -20.50 4.91
N ASN A 480 -18.54 -19.92 5.46
CA ASN A 480 -18.80 -19.92 6.91
C ASN A 480 -18.99 -21.32 7.52
N SER A 481 -19.19 -22.34 6.68
CA SER A 481 -19.30 -23.75 7.10
C SER A 481 -17.96 -24.49 7.00
N GLY A 482 -16.90 -23.83 6.54
CA GLY A 482 -15.57 -24.40 6.35
C GLY A 482 -15.38 -25.17 5.05
N ASN A 483 -16.36 -25.17 4.15
CA ASN A 483 -16.23 -25.80 2.83
C ASN A 483 -15.29 -24.97 1.97
N VAL A 484 -14.34 -25.61 1.29
CA VAL A 484 -13.51 -24.95 0.29
C VAL A 484 -14.40 -24.52 -0.87
N ILE A 485 -14.53 -23.21 -1.04
CA ILE A 485 -15.30 -22.61 -2.15
C ILE A 485 -14.39 -22.24 -3.32
N LYS A 486 -13.09 -22.10 -3.06
CA LYS A 486 -12.10 -21.75 -4.07
C LYS A 486 -10.72 -22.16 -3.57
N ASP A 487 -9.90 -22.63 -4.50
CA ASP A 487 -8.54 -23.07 -4.27
C ASP A 487 -7.69 -22.54 -5.42
N GLU A 488 -6.72 -21.68 -5.11
CA GLU A 488 -5.88 -21.02 -6.10
C GLU A 488 -4.41 -21.21 -5.77
N LEU A 489 -3.69 -21.88 -6.66
CA LEU A 489 -2.24 -21.93 -6.64
C LEU A 489 -1.66 -20.63 -7.19
N ARG A 490 -0.87 -19.95 -6.37
CA ARG A 490 -0.02 -18.82 -6.75
C ARG A 490 1.36 -18.97 -6.11
N PRO A 491 2.22 -19.85 -6.67
CA PRO A 491 3.58 -19.97 -6.20
C PRO A 491 4.35 -18.68 -6.51
N LEU A 492 4.81 -17.99 -5.47
CA LEU A 492 5.60 -16.76 -5.62
C LEU A 492 7.07 -17.06 -5.83
N ALA A 493 7.74 -16.20 -6.59
CA ALA A 493 9.18 -16.21 -6.74
C ALA A 493 9.86 -15.69 -5.46
N TYR A 494 11.06 -16.17 -5.17
CA TYR A 494 11.86 -15.73 -4.03
C TYR A 494 13.36 -15.70 -4.35
N ILE A 495 14.14 -15.00 -3.53
CA ILE A 495 15.60 -15.02 -3.60
C ILE A 495 16.10 -16.22 -2.80
N ASP A 496 16.77 -17.14 -3.46
CA ASP A 496 17.50 -18.20 -2.76
C ASP A 496 18.90 -17.70 -2.40
N TYR A 497 19.03 -17.20 -1.18
CA TYR A 497 20.29 -16.70 -0.65
C TYR A 497 21.34 -17.80 -0.45
N LEU A 498 20.95 -19.08 -0.38
CA LEU A 498 21.86 -20.21 -0.17
C LEU A 498 22.56 -20.63 -1.46
N THR A 499 21.89 -20.51 -2.60
CA THR A 499 22.44 -20.82 -3.93
C THR A 499 22.83 -19.57 -4.73
N GLY A 500 22.23 -18.41 -4.41
CA GLY A 500 22.37 -17.16 -5.14
C GLY A 500 21.37 -16.98 -6.28
N ASN A 501 20.45 -17.92 -6.50
CA ASN A 501 19.45 -17.80 -7.56
C ASN A 501 18.45 -16.67 -7.24
N GLY A 502 18.13 -15.85 -8.24
CA GLY A 502 17.22 -14.71 -8.10
C GLY A 502 17.84 -13.46 -7.46
N ILE A 503 19.09 -13.48 -6.97
CA ILE A 503 19.70 -12.34 -6.25
C ILE A 503 19.90 -11.10 -7.13
N ASP A 504 20.07 -11.28 -8.44
CA ASP A 504 20.24 -10.19 -9.40
C ASP A 504 18.89 -9.62 -9.87
N ASN A 505 17.76 -10.19 -9.42
CA ASN A 505 16.44 -9.75 -9.81
C ASN A 505 15.88 -8.71 -8.84
N THR A 506 15.94 -7.46 -9.28
CA THR A 506 15.45 -6.28 -8.54
C THR A 506 13.92 -6.21 -8.40
N MET A 507 13.18 -7.17 -8.94
CA MET A 507 11.72 -7.25 -8.77
C MET A 507 11.32 -8.17 -7.62
N VAL A 508 12.22 -9.04 -7.15
CA VAL A 508 11.91 -10.01 -6.08
C VAL A 508 12.05 -9.39 -4.70
N ASP A 509 13.04 -8.53 -4.49
CA ASP A 509 13.13 -7.77 -3.24
C ASP A 509 12.03 -6.69 -3.18
N GLU A 510 11.44 -6.28 -4.29
CA GLU A 510 10.45 -5.19 -4.34
C GLU A 510 10.96 -3.87 -3.72
N ALA A 511 12.28 -3.69 -3.64
CA ALA A 511 12.89 -2.48 -3.10
C ALA A 511 12.58 -1.32 -4.06
N ARG A 512 11.58 -0.50 -3.70
CA ARG A 512 11.14 0.68 -4.46
C ARG A 512 12.11 1.87 -4.24
N ASP A 513 13.40 1.64 -4.45
CA ASP A 513 14.47 2.63 -4.26
C ASP A 513 14.51 3.70 -5.36
N SER A 514 13.60 3.63 -6.31
CA SER A 514 13.45 4.57 -7.42
C SER A 514 12.59 5.76 -7.01
N GLY A 515 13.16 6.96 -6.98
CA GLY A 515 12.41 8.19 -6.75
C GLY A 515 11.35 8.47 -7.83
N PRO A 516 10.43 9.44 -7.61
CA PRO A 516 9.39 9.78 -8.57
C PRO A 516 9.98 10.10 -9.95
N GLY A 517 9.40 9.52 -11.01
CA GLY A 517 9.83 9.72 -12.40
C GLY A 517 10.90 8.74 -12.91
N HIS A 518 11.36 7.81 -12.08
CA HIS A 518 12.08 6.63 -12.57
C HIS A 518 11.07 5.59 -13.09
N LEU A 519 11.45 4.91 -14.18
CA LEU A 519 10.62 3.90 -14.80
C LEU A 519 10.59 2.66 -13.90
N VAL A 520 9.59 2.58 -13.03
CA VAL A 520 9.26 1.36 -12.30
C VAL A 520 8.55 0.47 -13.30
N THR A 521 9.24 -0.54 -13.83
CA THR A 521 8.58 -1.55 -14.66
C THR A 521 7.77 -2.45 -13.74
N SER A 522 6.51 -2.14 -13.48
CA SER A 522 5.53 -3.19 -13.15
C SER A 522 5.00 -3.76 -14.47
N TRP A 523 5.00 -5.09 -14.59
CA TRP A 523 4.31 -5.72 -15.71
C TRP A 523 2.81 -5.59 -15.45
N VAL A 524 2.13 -4.80 -16.29
CA VAL A 524 0.68 -4.73 -16.32
C VAL A 524 0.20 -5.72 -17.38
N PRO A 525 -0.58 -6.75 -17.03
CA PRO A 525 -1.19 -7.65 -18.01
C PRO A 525 -1.97 -6.86 -19.06
N ASP A 526 -1.94 -7.33 -20.31
CA ASP A 526 -2.82 -6.81 -21.36
C ASP A 526 -4.24 -7.32 -21.12
N TYR A 527 -5.11 -6.46 -20.57
CA TYR A 527 -6.51 -6.76 -20.26
C TYR A 527 -7.45 -6.71 -21.48
N THR A 528 -6.91 -6.61 -22.71
CA THR A 528 -7.72 -6.49 -23.93
C THR A 528 -7.99 -7.80 -24.68
N GLN A 529 -7.60 -8.95 -24.11
CA GLN A 529 -7.82 -10.28 -24.70
C GLN A 529 -8.82 -11.14 -23.94
#